data_AF-A0A6L8UC88-F1
#
_entry.id   AF-A0A6L8UC88-F1
#
_cell.length_a   1.000
_cell.length_b   1.000
_cell.length_c   1.000
_cell.angle_alpha   90.00
_cell.angle_beta   90.00
_cell.angle_gamma   90.00
#
_symmetry.space_group_name_H-M   'P 1'
#
loop_
_entity.id
_entity.type
_entity.pdbx_description
1 polymer ?
#
loop_
_entity_poly.entity_id
_entity_poly.type
_entity_poly.pdbx_seq_one_letter_code
_entity_poly.pdbx_strand_id
1 'polypeptide(L)'
;IVQIQHPDRSYDSLGEMVNHVEGLLKKLELPYRIMRLCGGDMSFASALTYDFEVFSAAQKMWLEVSSVSNFETFQSNRLMLRYRQEGEKRNQLVHTLNGSALALPRIVAALLENNQEGDTIRIPKVLQSYCGFDTI
;
A
#
# COMPACT_ATOMS: atom_id res chain seq x y z
N ILE A 1 0.03 -4.35 5.60
CA ILE A 1 -1.16 -5.24 5.46
C ILE A 1 -0.69 -6.53 4.83
N VAL A 2 -1.07 -7.69 5.37
CA VAL A 2 -0.71 -9.00 4.81
C VAL A 2 -2.00 -9.79 4.70
N GLN A 3 -2.19 -10.48 3.58
CA GLN A 3 -3.32 -11.38 3.39
C GLN A 3 -2.86 -12.75 2.86
N ILE A 4 -3.54 -13.79 3.35
CA ILE A 4 -3.47 -15.15 2.82
C ILE A 4 -4.85 -15.44 2.27
N GLN A 5 -4.95 -15.73 0.97
CA GLN A 5 -6.23 -15.80 0.27
C GLN A 5 -6.39 -17.08 -0.54
N HIS A 6 -7.65 -17.43 -0.75
CA HIS A 6 -8.02 -18.41 -1.76
C HIS A 6 -7.56 -17.90 -3.15
N PRO A 7 -7.02 -18.77 -4.03
CA PRO A 7 -6.56 -18.36 -5.36
C PRO A 7 -7.58 -17.52 -6.13
N ASP A 8 -8.84 -17.95 -6.15
CA ASP A 8 -9.94 -17.26 -6.85
C ASP A 8 -10.27 -15.85 -6.32
N ARG A 9 -9.80 -15.48 -5.12
CA ARG A 9 -10.12 -14.19 -4.49
C ARG A 9 -8.93 -13.25 -4.40
N SER A 10 -7.72 -13.69 -4.76
CA SER A 10 -6.52 -12.91 -4.48
C SER A 10 -6.50 -11.58 -5.23
N TYR A 11 -7.00 -11.53 -6.46
CA TYR A 11 -7.02 -10.29 -7.25
C TYR A 11 -8.08 -9.30 -6.78
N ASP A 12 -9.25 -9.78 -6.32
CA ASP A 12 -10.25 -8.92 -5.70
C ASP A 12 -9.69 -8.33 -4.39
N SER A 13 -9.04 -9.17 -3.59
CA SER A 13 -8.37 -8.76 -2.35
C SER A 13 -7.25 -7.75 -2.60
N LEU A 14 -6.51 -7.89 -3.72
CA LEU A 14 -5.51 -6.91 -4.14
C LEU A 14 -6.18 -5.54 -4.39
N GLY A 15 -7.31 -5.52 -5.09
CA GLY A 15 -8.09 -4.30 -5.32
C GLY A 15 -8.58 -3.66 -4.01
N GLU A 16 -9.08 -4.47 -3.07
CA GLU A 16 -9.46 -3.99 -1.74
C GLU A 16 -8.27 -3.40 -0.96
N MET A 17 -7.10 -4.04 -1.03
CA MET A 17 -5.87 -3.53 -0.39
C MET A 17 -5.41 -2.21 -1.02
N VAL A 18 -5.48 -2.09 -2.34
CA VAL A 18 -5.18 -0.84 -3.07
C VAL A 18 -6.15 0.26 -2.62
N ASN A 19 -7.45 -0.01 -2.59
CA ASN A 19 -8.46 0.94 -2.15
C ASN A 19 -8.27 1.38 -0.69
N HIS A 20 -7.83 0.45 0.17
CA HIS A 20 -7.54 0.75 1.57
C HIS A 20 -6.39 1.77 1.69
N VAL A 21 -5.27 1.54 1.01
CA VAL A 21 -4.12 2.45 1.03
C VAL A 21 -4.47 3.79 0.38
N GLU A 22 -5.17 3.77 -0.75
CA GLU A 22 -5.66 4.98 -1.41
C GLU A 22 -6.55 5.80 -0.47
N GLY A 23 -7.45 5.15 0.26
CA GLY A 23 -8.33 5.78 1.23
C GLY A 23 -7.57 6.49 2.36
N LEU A 24 -6.42 5.97 2.79
CA LEU A 24 -5.55 6.65 3.76
C LEU A 24 -4.94 7.92 3.17
N LEU A 25 -4.41 7.85 1.94
CA LEU A 25 -3.83 9.02 1.26
C LEU A 25 -4.87 10.12 1.00
N LYS A 26 -6.09 9.75 0.59
CA LYS A 26 -7.23 10.67 0.45
C LYS A 26 -7.55 11.39 1.77
N LYS A 27 -7.59 10.66 2.89
CA LYS A 27 -7.84 11.23 4.22
C LYS A 27 -6.72 12.14 4.71
N LEU A 28 -5.48 11.88 4.28
CA LEU A 28 -4.31 12.71 4.57
C LEU A 28 -4.23 13.96 3.67
N GLU A 29 -5.15 14.11 2.70
CA GLU A 29 -5.21 15.26 1.79
C GLU A 29 -3.92 15.46 0.96
N LEU A 30 -3.16 14.38 0.74
CA LEU A 30 -1.91 14.44 -0.02
C LEU A 30 -2.13 14.24 -1.52
N PRO A 31 -1.43 14.97 -2.40
CA PRO A 31 -1.39 14.64 -3.82
C PRO A 31 -0.65 13.31 -4.00
N TYR A 32 -1.29 12.36 -4.67
CA TYR A 32 -0.72 11.04 -4.93
C TYR A 32 -1.02 10.56 -6.35
N ARG A 33 -0.26 9.56 -6.79
CA ARG A 33 -0.58 8.74 -7.97
C ARG A 33 -0.38 7.26 -7.64
N ILE A 34 -1.08 6.40 -8.38
CA ILE A 34 -0.95 4.95 -8.27
C ILE A 34 -0.36 4.44 -9.57
N MET A 35 0.76 3.72 -9.45
CA MET A 35 1.51 3.16 -10.57
C MET A 35 1.35 1.65 -10.56
N ARG A 36 0.81 1.08 -11.65
CA ARG A 36 0.94 -0.36 -11.90
C ARG A 36 2.34 -0.62 -12.47
N LEU A 37 3.15 -1.40 -11.76
CA LEU A 37 4.54 -1.62 -12.17
C LEU A 37 4.63 -2.47 -13.44
N CYS A 38 5.61 -2.15 -14.28
CA CYS A 38 5.96 -2.97 -15.43
C CYS A 38 6.83 -4.16 -14.97
N GLY A 39 6.95 -5.20 -15.79
CA GLY A 39 7.69 -6.40 -15.41
C GLY A 39 9.16 -6.16 -15.04
N GLY A 40 9.79 -5.10 -15.54
CA GLY A 40 11.17 -4.74 -15.21
C GLY A 40 11.35 -4.10 -13.83
N ASP A 41 10.31 -3.46 -13.30
CA ASP A 41 10.32 -2.79 -11.99
C ASP A 41 9.72 -3.66 -10.88
N MET A 42 9.11 -4.79 -11.24
CA MET A 42 8.52 -5.72 -10.28
C MET A 42 9.59 -6.55 -9.58
N SER A 43 9.31 -6.91 -8.32
CA SER A 43 10.15 -7.85 -7.58
C SER A 43 10.12 -9.23 -8.22
N PHE A 44 11.20 -10.01 -8.06
CA PHE A 44 11.30 -11.39 -8.53
C PHE A 44 10.13 -12.29 -8.05
N ALA A 45 9.51 -11.96 -6.92
CA ALA A 45 8.49 -12.78 -6.29
C ALA A 45 7.05 -12.37 -6.65
N SER A 46 6.82 -11.13 -7.06
CA SER A 46 5.48 -10.57 -7.25
C SER A 46 4.93 -10.88 -8.65
N ALA A 47 3.64 -11.26 -8.72
CA ALA A 47 2.90 -11.45 -9.96
C ALA A 47 2.21 -10.17 -10.44
N LEU A 48 1.84 -9.26 -9.52
CA LEU A 48 1.32 -7.93 -9.83
C LEU A 48 1.58 -6.98 -8.65
N THR A 49 2.06 -5.79 -8.94
CA THR A 49 2.38 -4.77 -7.93
C THR A 49 1.82 -3.40 -8.32
N TYR A 50 1.27 -2.71 -7.32
CA TYR A 50 0.87 -1.30 -7.39
C TYR A 50 1.68 -0.50 -6.38
N ASP A 51 2.37 0.52 -6.87
CA ASP A 51 3.07 1.49 -6.03
C ASP A 51 2.26 2.77 -5.90
N PHE A 52 2.26 3.31 -4.68
CA PHE A 52 1.66 4.59 -4.36
C PHE A 52 2.78 5.59 -4.18
N GLU A 53 2.67 6.71 -4.85
CA GLU A 53 3.66 7.77 -4.74
C GLU A 53 2.98 9.07 -4.34
N VAL A 54 3.58 9.79 -3.39
CA VAL A 54 3.16 11.15 -3.01
C VAL A 54 4.12 12.16 -3.60
N PHE A 55 3.62 13.35 -3.92
CA PHE A 55 4.48 14.41 -4.43
C PHE A 55 5.26 15.07 -3.29
N SER A 56 6.59 15.17 -3.42
CA SER A 56 7.44 15.98 -2.55
C SER A 56 7.60 17.37 -3.18
N ALA A 57 7.04 18.39 -2.54
CA ALA A 57 7.10 19.76 -3.05
C ALA A 57 8.53 20.32 -2.95
N ALA A 58 9.31 19.91 -1.95
CA ALA A 58 10.70 20.33 -1.79
C ALA A 58 11.61 19.74 -2.88
N GLN A 59 11.45 18.44 -3.18
CA GLN A 59 12.27 17.74 -4.17
C GLN A 59 11.71 17.81 -5.60
N LYS A 60 10.46 18.25 -5.76
CA LYS A 60 9.73 18.32 -7.04
C LYS A 60 9.66 16.98 -7.77
N MET A 61 9.43 15.92 -7.01
CA MET A 61 9.35 14.56 -7.53
C MET A 61 8.34 13.71 -6.78
N TRP A 62 7.95 12.59 -7.39
CA TRP A 62 7.11 11.58 -6.78
C TRP A 62 7.96 10.63 -5.95
N LEU A 63 7.56 10.39 -4.70
CA LEU A 63 8.23 9.48 -3.77
C LEU A 63 7.29 8.31 -3.45
N GLU A 64 7.76 7.09 -3.68
CA GLU A 64 7.06 5.87 -3.28
C GLU A 64 6.79 5.87 -1.77
N VAL A 65 5.56 5.60 -1.33
CA VAL A 65 5.17 5.55 0.09
C VAL A 65 4.53 4.23 0.47
N SER A 66 4.08 3.48 -0.52
CA SER A 66 3.48 2.17 -0.32
C SER A 66 3.65 1.36 -1.61
N SER A 67 3.75 0.06 -1.45
CA SER A 67 3.75 -0.92 -2.52
C SER A 67 2.84 -2.07 -2.10
N VAL A 68 1.89 -2.45 -2.94
CA VAL A 68 0.91 -3.51 -2.71
C VAL A 68 1.04 -4.57 -3.79
N SER A 69 1.35 -5.79 -3.38
CA SER A 69 1.73 -6.90 -4.28
C SER A 69 0.90 -8.15 -4.03
N ASN A 70 0.54 -8.83 -5.12
CA ASN A 70 0.07 -10.22 -5.13
C ASN A 70 1.23 -11.12 -5.60
N PHE A 71 1.53 -12.16 -4.83
CA PHE A 71 2.62 -13.11 -5.09
C PHE A 71 2.12 -14.46 -5.62
N GLU A 72 0.80 -14.61 -5.80
CA GLU A 72 0.15 -15.89 -6.09
C GLU A 72 0.73 -16.99 -5.19
N THR A 73 1.23 -18.07 -5.79
CA THR A 73 1.81 -19.21 -5.07
C THR A 73 3.31 -19.09 -4.79
N PHE A 74 3.98 -18.00 -5.16
CA PHE A 74 5.45 -17.93 -5.09
C PHE A 74 5.98 -18.14 -3.66
N GLN A 75 5.39 -17.42 -2.69
CA GLN A 75 5.78 -17.51 -1.28
C GLN A 75 5.18 -18.76 -0.63
N SER A 76 3.91 -19.07 -0.90
CA SER A 76 3.23 -20.22 -0.31
C SER A 76 3.85 -21.55 -0.70
N ASN A 77 4.38 -21.68 -1.92
CA ASN A 77 5.10 -22.87 -2.35
C ASN A 77 6.37 -23.11 -1.52
N ARG A 78 7.10 -22.03 -1.18
CA ARG A 78 8.36 -22.12 -0.41
C ARG A 78 8.13 -22.35 1.08
N LEU A 79 7.05 -21.75 1.61
CA LEU A 79 6.64 -21.90 3.01
C LEU A 79 5.72 -23.11 3.24
N MET A 80 5.35 -23.82 2.16
CA MET A 80 4.42 -24.94 2.18
C MET A 80 3.03 -24.60 2.75
N LEU A 81 2.59 -23.34 2.57
CA LEU A 81 1.29 -22.83 3.00
C LEU A 81 0.19 -23.37 2.09
N ARG A 82 -0.69 -24.19 2.67
CA ARG A 82 -1.67 -24.97 1.93
C ARG A 82 -3.04 -24.90 2.60
N TYR A 83 -4.08 -25.01 1.79
CA TYR A 83 -5.45 -25.20 2.23
C TYR A 83 -5.99 -26.50 1.62
N ARG A 84 -7.08 -27.00 2.21
CA ARG A 84 -7.79 -28.17 1.72
C ARG A 84 -9.26 -27.79 1.57
N GLN A 85 -9.75 -27.83 0.34
CA GLN A 85 -11.16 -27.60 0.09
C GLN A 85 -11.99 -28.79 0.58
N GLU A 86 -13.18 -28.51 1.08
CA GLU A 86 -14.09 -29.55 1.53
C GLU A 86 -14.44 -30.50 0.38
N GLY A 87 -14.41 -31.81 0.64
CA GLY A 87 -14.59 -32.84 -0.39
C GLY A 87 -13.33 -33.19 -1.19
N GLU A 88 -12.28 -32.37 -1.15
CA GLU A 88 -11.02 -32.71 -1.84
C GLU A 88 -10.08 -33.57 -1.00
N LYS A 89 -9.31 -34.43 -1.68
CA LYS A 89 -8.27 -35.26 -1.05
C LYS A 89 -6.88 -34.61 -1.08
N ARG A 90 -6.64 -33.68 -1.99
CA ARG A 90 -5.33 -33.05 -2.21
C ARG A 90 -5.31 -31.66 -1.60
N ASN A 91 -4.18 -31.30 -1.00
CA ASN A 91 -3.94 -29.94 -0.54
C ASN A 91 -3.54 -29.04 -1.72
N GLN A 92 -4.08 -27.83 -1.74
CA GLN A 92 -3.76 -26.79 -2.71
C GLN A 92 -2.98 -25.66 -2.05
N LEU A 93 -2.21 -24.90 -2.83
CA LEU A 93 -1.46 -23.74 -2.33
C LEU A 93 -2.38 -22.52 -2.23
N VAL A 94 -2.23 -21.74 -1.16
CA VAL A 94 -2.90 -20.44 -1.03
C VAL A 94 -2.17 -19.37 -1.83
N HIS A 95 -2.86 -18.27 -2.14
CA HIS A 95 -2.24 -17.06 -2.63
C HIS A 95 -1.84 -16.15 -1.46
N THR A 96 -0.77 -15.39 -1.66
CA THR A 96 -0.21 -14.49 -0.64
C THR A 96 -0.12 -13.08 -1.18
N LEU A 97 -0.48 -12.11 -0.34
CA LEU A 97 -0.46 -10.69 -0.67
C LEU A 97 0.17 -9.92 0.47
N ASN A 98 0.90 -8.87 0.13
CA ASN A 98 1.34 -7.90 1.12
C ASN A 98 1.22 -6.48 0.56
N GLY A 99 1.15 -5.52 1.47
CA GLY A 99 1.30 -4.13 1.13
C GLY A 99 1.86 -3.34 2.29
N SER A 100 2.85 -2.49 2.05
CA SER A 100 3.20 -1.47 3.03
C SER A 100 2.00 -0.52 3.16
N ALA A 101 1.62 -0.13 4.37
CA ALA A 101 0.49 0.77 4.53
C ALA A 101 0.88 2.17 4.08
N LEU A 102 1.82 2.79 4.81
CA LEU A 102 2.36 4.11 4.54
C LEU A 102 3.78 4.20 5.13
N ALA A 103 4.76 4.60 4.33
CA ALA A 103 6.13 4.83 4.78
C ALA A 103 6.19 6.14 5.57
N LEU A 104 6.20 6.03 6.91
CA LEU A 104 6.10 7.17 7.82
C LEU A 104 7.06 8.32 7.50
N PRO A 105 8.38 8.13 7.27
CA PRO A 105 9.29 9.25 7.01
C PRO A 105 8.90 10.06 5.76
N ARG A 106 8.51 9.38 4.68
CA ARG A 106 8.14 10.01 3.41
C ARG A 106 6.77 10.71 3.51
N ILE A 107 5.84 10.11 4.28
CA ILE A 107 4.53 10.74 4.54
C ILE A 107 4.67 11.99 5.40
N VAL A 108 5.47 11.94 6.47
CA VAL A 108 5.73 13.13 7.30
C VAL A 108 6.37 14.23 6.47
N ALA A 109 7.39 13.91 5.66
CA ALA A 109 8.00 14.89 4.74
C ALA A 109 6.96 15.50 3.79
N ALA A 110 6.16 14.67 3.11
CA ALA A 110 5.12 15.16 2.21
C ALA A 110 4.05 16.00 2.93
N LEU A 111 3.68 15.67 4.17
CA LEU A 111 2.75 16.46 4.96
C LEU A 111 3.31 17.84 5.28
N LEU A 112 4.56 17.93 5.72
CA LEU A 112 5.21 19.20 6.03
C LEU A 112 5.38 20.07 4.77
N GLU A 113 5.82 19.46 3.67
CA GLU A 113 6.13 20.16 2.43
C GLU A 113 4.89 20.65 1.67
N ASN A 114 3.80 19.87 1.64
CA ASN A 114 2.61 20.20 0.84
C ASN A 114 1.56 21.02 1.61
N ASN A 115 1.67 21.14 2.93
CA ASN A 115 0.70 21.88 3.75
C ASN A 115 1.25 23.15 4.38
N GLN A 116 2.35 23.69 3.84
CA GLN A 116 2.93 24.94 4.30
C GLN A 116 2.04 26.14 3.89
N GLU A 117 1.68 26.96 4.87
CA GLU A 117 0.89 28.18 4.73
C GLU A 117 1.66 29.34 5.41
N GLY A 118 2.50 30.01 4.61
CA GLY A 118 3.41 31.05 5.13
C GLY A 118 4.41 30.46 6.13
N ASP A 119 4.36 30.95 7.37
CA ASP A 119 5.22 30.52 8.47
C ASP A 119 4.65 29.34 9.29
N THR A 120 3.54 28.75 8.82
CA THR A 120 2.84 27.68 9.53
C THR A 120 2.63 26.45 8.67
N ILE A 121 2.35 25.30 9.29
CA ILE A 121 2.02 24.06 8.57
C ILE A 121 0.66 23.56 9.03
N ARG A 122 -0.30 23.51 8.11
CA ARG A 122 -1.65 22.98 8.37
C ARG A 122 -1.60 21.46 8.55
N ILE A 123 -2.29 20.96 9.57
CA ILE A 123 -2.43 19.53 9.83
C ILE A 123 -3.75 18.99 9.24
N PRO A 124 -3.71 17.93 8.42
CA PRO A 124 -4.90 17.34 7.83
C PRO A 124 -5.96 16.98 8.86
N LYS A 125 -7.23 17.11 8.50
CA LYS A 125 -8.34 17.00 9.47
C LYS A 125 -8.34 15.68 10.23
N VAL A 126 -7.97 14.59 9.56
CA VAL A 126 -7.91 13.23 10.12
C VAL A 126 -6.85 13.07 11.22
N LEU A 127 -5.81 13.93 11.25
CA LEU A 127 -4.71 13.84 12.22
C LEU A 127 -4.93 14.72 13.46
N GLN A 128 -5.78 15.74 13.38
CA GLN A 128 -5.96 16.74 14.44
C GLN A 128 -6.37 16.11 15.79
N SER A 129 -7.22 15.09 15.79
CA SER A 129 -7.62 14.39 17.02
C SER A 129 -6.49 13.60 17.68
N TYR A 130 -5.47 13.22 16.90
CA TYR A 130 -4.29 12.50 17.40
C TYR A 130 -3.19 13.47 17.84
N CYS A 131 -3.03 14.60 17.14
CA CYS A 131 -2.01 15.60 17.43
C CYS A 131 -2.41 16.58 18.55
N GLY A 132 -3.70 16.90 18.67
CA GLY A 132 -4.22 17.90 19.61
C GLY A 132 -4.10 19.36 19.13
N PHE A 133 -3.65 19.58 17.90
CA PHE A 133 -3.53 20.87 17.23
C PHE A 133 -3.90 20.74 15.74
N ASP A 134 -4.27 21.86 15.12
CA ASP A 134 -4.61 21.97 13.70
C ASP A 134 -3.51 22.59 12.84
N THR A 135 -2.51 23.21 13.47
CA THR A 135 -1.37 23.86 12.81
C THR A 135 -0.10 23.69 13.65
N ILE A 136 1.06 23.55 13.00
CA ILE A 136 2.42 23.63 13.58
C ILE A 136 3.02 25.00 13.28
#